data_AF-A0A4Y1RMN8-F1
#
_entry.id   AF-A0A4Y1RMN8-F1
#
_cell.length_a   1.000
_cell.length_b   1.000
_cell.length_c   1.000
_cell.angle_alpha   90.00
_cell.angle_beta   90.00
_cell.angle_gamma   90.00
#
_symmetry.space_group_name_H-M   'P 1'
#
loop_
_entity.id
_entity.type
_entity.pdbx_description
1 polymer ?
#
loop_
_entity_poly.entity_id
_entity_poly.type
_entity_poly.pdbx_seq_one_letter_code
_entity_poly.pdbx_strand_id
1 'polypeptide(L)'
;MRDSTAPELNSFGGGGILAHSLAHIASWLKVKEVDQSGDGIESIINKVESCLADGKIAEAAEALEEGVKGTQATEVVREWVKRARNRAITDQALTLLQSYATSISVT
;
A
#
# COMPACT_ATOMS: atom_id res chain seq x y z
N MET A 1 -13.49 -4.42 40.11
CA MET A 1 -14.75 -3.74 39.76
C MET A 1 -14.38 -2.31 39.41
N ARG A 2 -14.16 -1.87 38.17
CA ARG A 2 -14.60 -2.26 36.81
C ARG A 2 -13.36 -2.20 35.89
N ASP A 3 -12.98 -3.25 35.19
CA ASP A 3 -13.29 -3.52 33.78
C ASP A 3 -13.53 -2.28 32.90
N SER A 4 -12.56 -1.95 32.06
CA SER A 4 -12.70 -1.21 30.80
C SER A 4 -11.38 -1.30 30.02
N THR A 5 -11.05 -2.51 29.59
CA THR A 5 -10.16 -2.69 28.44
C THR A 5 -10.96 -2.34 27.19
N ALA A 6 -10.93 -1.07 26.79
CA ALA A 6 -11.35 -0.69 25.46
C ALA A 6 -10.45 -1.42 24.45
N PRO A 7 -11.01 -2.16 23.47
CA PRO A 7 -10.22 -2.66 22.37
C PRO A 7 -9.94 -1.48 21.43
N GLU A 8 -8.89 -0.70 21.70
CA GLU A 8 -8.35 0.23 20.71
C GLU A 8 -7.64 -0.57 19.61
N LEU A 9 -8.45 -1.15 18.72
CA LEU A 9 -8.56 -0.80 17.30
C LEU A 9 -7.34 -0.28 16.53
N ASN A 10 -6.10 -0.61 16.91
CA ASN A 10 -4.89 -0.15 16.22
C ASN A 10 -4.18 -1.22 15.37
N SER A 11 -4.96 -2.12 14.75
CA SER A 11 -4.46 -2.98 13.67
C SER A 11 -5.18 -2.73 12.33
N PHE A 12 -5.55 -1.47 12.07
CA PHE A 12 -5.84 -0.97 10.72
C PHE A 12 -4.67 -0.13 10.18
N GLY A 13 -3.46 -0.43 10.63
CA GLY A 13 -2.24 0.17 10.10
C GLY A 13 -2.03 -0.25 8.66
N GLY A 14 -2.38 0.63 7.71
CA GLY A 14 -1.68 0.86 6.45
C GLY A 14 -1.69 -0.23 5.37
N GLY A 15 -1.56 -1.51 5.72
CA GLY A 15 -1.22 -2.57 4.79
C GLY A 15 -2.34 -3.54 4.46
N GLY A 16 -3.41 -3.66 5.26
CA GLY A 16 -4.32 -4.83 5.21
C GLY A 16 -4.80 -5.26 3.81
N ILE A 17 -5.51 -4.39 3.09
CA ILE A 17 -6.06 -4.73 1.76
C ILE A 17 -5.03 -4.56 0.64
N LEU A 18 -4.15 -3.56 0.73
CA LEU A 18 -3.14 -3.30 -0.29
C LEU A 18 -2.01 -4.33 -0.27
N ALA A 19 -1.50 -4.71 0.89
CA ALA A 19 -0.52 -5.79 1.05
C ALA A 19 -1.13 -7.15 0.71
N HIS A 20 -2.38 -7.41 1.10
CA HIS A 20 -3.06 -8.65 0.70
C HIS A 20 -3.24 -8.77 -0.83
N SER A 21 -3.69 -7.69 -1.48
CA SER A 21 -3.81 -7.67 -2.94
C SER A 21 -2.45 -7.64 -3.65
N LEU A 22 -1.42 -7.05 -3.04
CA LEU A 22 -0.03 -7.10 -3.52
C LEU A 22 0.51 -8.52 -3.47
N ALA A 23 0.30 -9.26 -2.39
CA ALA A 23 0.72 -10.66 -2.27
C ALA A 23 0.08 -11.54 -3.35
N HIS A 24 -1.19 -11.28 -3.69
CA HIS A 24 -1.85 -11.96 -4.80
C HIS A 24 -1.19 -11.63 -6.15
N ILE A 25 -0.83 -10.37 -6.39
CA ILE A 25 -0.10 -9.95 -7.59
C ILE A 25 1.30 -10.56 -7.63
N ALA A 26 2.05 -10.52 -6.53
CA ALA A 26 3.37 -11.13 -6.42
C ALA A 26 3.33 -12.64 -6.72
N SER A 27 2.32 -13.35 -6.21
CA SER A 27 2.10 -14.76 -6.55
C SER A 27 1.85 -14.98 -8.05
N TRP A 28 1.10 -14.08 -8.71
CA TRP A 28 0.83 -14.17 -10.14
C TRP A 28 2.05 -13.84 -11.00
N LEU A 29 2.83 -12.84 -10.59
CA LEU A 29 4.06 -12.44 -11.29
C LEU A 29 5.11 -13.56 -11.20
N LYS A 30 5.27 -14.15 -10.01
CA LYS A 30 6.17 -15.27 -9.75
C LYS A 30 5.80 -16.54 -10.55
N VAL A 31 4.53 -16.78 -10.83
CA VAL A 31 4.08 -17.88 -11.72
C VAL A 31 4.42 -17.63 -13.18
N LYS A 32 4.49 -16.37 -13.61
CA LYS A 32 4.70 -15.97 -15.01
C LYS A 32 6.19 -15.75 -15.36
N GLU A 33 7.06 -15.62 -14.36
CA GLU A 33 8.50 -15.29 -14.49
C GLU A 33 9.46 -16.49 -14.33
N VAL A 34 8.97 -17.73 -14.29
CA VAL A 34 9.83 -18.94 -14.16
C VAL A 34 10.96 -19.02 -15.21
N ASP A 35 10.89 -18.25 -16.31
CA ASP A 35 11.89 -18.25 -17.39
C ASP A 35 12.75 -16.99 -17.54
N GLN A 36 12.56 -15.91 -16.76
CA GLN A 36 13.34 -14.65 -16.92
C GLN A 36 13.74 -14.01 -15.59
N SER A 37 14.98 -14.27 -15.13
CA SER A 37 15.75 -13.48 -14.15
C SER A 37 14.96 -12.92 -12.93
N GLY A 38 14.55 -13.80 -12.02
CA GLY A 38 13.67 -13.50 -10.87
C GLY A 38 14.18 -12.53 -9.78
N ASP A 39 15.36 -11.94 -9.91
CA ASP A 39 15.88 -10.97 -8.91
C ASP A 39 15.21 -9.58 -9.00
N GLY A 40 14.75 -9.19 -10.20
CA GLY A 40 14.16 -7.88 -10.44
C GLY A 40 12.81 -7.68 -9.74
N ILE A 41 11.88 -8.63 -9.92
CA ILE A 41 10.53 -8.50 -9.38
C ILE A 41 10.51 -8.59 -7.86
N GLU A 42 11.31 -9.49 -7.27
CA GLU A 42 11.30 -9.72 -5.82
C GLU A 42 11.87 -8.50 -5.10
N SER A 43 12.90 -7.86 -5.68
CA SER A 43 13.41 -6.56 -5.21
C SER A 43 12.35 -5.44 -5.27
N ILE A 44 11.55 -5.38 -6.34
CA ILE A 44 10.44 -4.42 -6.48
C ILE A 44 9.38 -4.67 -5.40
N ILE A 45 8.96 -5.92 -5.22
CA ILE A 45 7.93 -6.28 -4.22
C ILE A 45 8.39 -5.92 -2.80
N ASN A 46 9.63 -6.26 -2.43
CA ASN A 46 10.20 -5.91 -1.12
C ASN A 46 10.21 -4.39 -0.88
N LYS A 47 10.52 -3.60 -1.91
CA LYS A 47 10.47 -2.13 -1.83
C LYS A 47 9.04 -1.63 -1.61
N VAL A 48 8.08 -2.20 -2.33
CA VAL A 48 6.66 -1.83 -2.19
C VAL A 48 6.13 -2.19 -0.81
N GLU A 49 6.46 -3.36 -0.28
CA GLU A 49 6.09 -3.78 1.08
C GLU A 49 6.68 -2.86 2.15
N SER A 50 7.95 -2.46 1.98
CA SER A 50 8.59 -1.49 2.88
C SER A 50 7.89 -0.14 2.87
N CYS A 51 7.54 0.39 1.69
CA CYS A 51 6.77 1.63 1.58
C CYS A 51 5.38 1.51 2.22
N LEU A 52 4.69 0.38 2.09
CA LEU A 52 3.39 0.16 2.72
C LEU A 52 3.50 0.07 4.25
N ALA A 53 4.55 -0.56 4.78
CA ALA A 53 4.83 -0.62 6.22
C ALA A 53 5.07 0.78 6.80
N ASP A 54 5.74 1.65 6.04
CA ASP A 54 5.96 3.06 6.40
C ASP A 54 4.72 3.96 6.19
N GLY A 55 3.60 3.42 5.65
CA GLY A 55 2.42 4.21 5.29
C GLY A 55 2.59 5.09 4.05
N LYS A 56 3.69 4.96 3.31
CA LYS A 56 4.03 5.71 2.09
C LYS A 56 3.36 5.09 0.86
N ILE A 57 2.03 5.16 0.83
CA ILE A 57 1.21 4.48 -0.18
C ILE A 57 1.47 5.03 -1.60
N ALA A 58 1.72 6.33 -1.73
CA ALA A 58 2.04 6.95 -3.02
C ALA A 58 3.38 6.43 -3.58
N GLU A 59 4.41 6.34 -2.74
CA GLU A 59 5.73 5.82 -3.11
C GLU A 59 5.66 4.31 -3.44
N ALA A 60 4.83 3.55 -2.72
CA ALA A 60 4.57 2.15 -3.02
C ALA A 60 3.96 1.97 -4.42
N ALA A 61 3.01 2.83 -4.79
CA ALA A 61 2.38 2.82 -6.11
C ALA A 61 3.37 3.16 -7.23
N GLU A 62 4.20 4.17 -7.03
CA GLU A 62 5.23 4.59 -7.99
C GLU A 62 6.32 3.53 -8.17
N ALA A 63 6.82 2.96 -7.06
CA ALA A 63 7.84 1.91 -7.09
C ALA A 63 7.36 0.67 -7.86
N LEU A 64 6.11 0.27 -7.69
CA LEU A 64 5.54 -0.85 -8.43
C LEU A 64 5.35 -0.53 -9.92
N GLU A 65 4.80 0.64 -10.24
CA GLU A 65 4.52 1.06 -11.62
C GLU A 65 5.80 1.20 -12.45
N GLU A 66 6.84 1.84 -11.91
CA GLU A 66 8.11 1.99 -12.60
C GLU A 66 8.90 0.66 -12.64
N GLY A 67 8.82 -0.16 -11.58
CA GLY A 67 9.51 -1.45 -11.52
C GLY A 67 9.06 -2.44 -12.59
N VAL A 68 7.78 -2.40 -12.97
CA VAL A 68 7.21 -3.32 -13.97
C VAL A 68 7.05 -2.70 -15.35
N LYS A 69 7.46 -1.45 -15.54
CA LYS A 69 7.27 -0.70 -16.77
C LYS A 69 7.91 -1.40 -17.96
N GLY A 70 7.18 -1.50 -19.06
CA GLY A 70 7.64 -2.19 -20.27
C GLY A 70 7.61 -3.72 -20.18
N THR A 71 7.17 -4.29 -19.06
CA THR A 71 6.96 -5.73 -18.91
C THR A 71 5.48 -6.10 -19.06
N GLN A 72 5.21 -7.39 -19.24
CA GLN A 72 3.86 -7.97 -19.23
C GLN A 72 3.14 -7.84 -17.88
N ALA A 73 3.87 -7.49 -16.80
CA ALA A 73 3.31 -7.26 -15.47
C ALA A 73 2.58 -5.92 -15.35
N THR A 74 2.87 -4.96 -16.25
CA THR A 74 2.26 -3.62 -16.27
C THR A 74 0.72 -3.66 -16.23
N GLU A 75 0.11 -4.57 -16.99
CA GLU A 75 -1.35 -4.69 -17.04
C GLU A 75 -1.92 -5.22 -15.71
N VAL A 76 -1.22 -6.18 -15.10
CA VAL A 76 -1.63 -6.84 -13.86
C VAL A 76 -1.57 -5.88 -12.67
N VAL A 77 -0.55 -5.03 -12.61
CA VAL A 77 -0.37 -4.09 -11.50
C VAL A 77 -1.24 -2.84 -11.60
N ARG A 78 -1.73 -2.49 -12.80
CA ARG A 78 -2.35 -1.18 -13.07
C ARG A 78 -3.53 -0.89 -12.13
N GLU A 79 -4.37 -1.89 -11.91
CA GLU A 79 -5.53 -1.76 -11.03
C GLU A 79 -5.12 -1.60 -9.56
N TRP A 80 -4.04 -2.26 -9.14
CA TRP A 80 -3.49 -2.08 -7.80
C TRP A 80 -2.91 -0.69 -7.60
N VAL A 81 -2.11 -0.20 -8.57
CA VAL A 81 -1.53 1.15 -8.56
C VAL A 81 -2.64 2.21 -8.47
N LYS A 82 -3.72 2.04 -9.23
CA LYS A 82 -4.89 2.92 -9.17
C LYS A 82 -5.54 2.94 -7.78
N ARG A 83 -5.73 1.78 -7.15
CA ARG A 83 -6.28 1.68 -5.79
C ARG A 83 -5.37 2.31 -4.74
N ALA A 84 -4.06 2.05 -4.84
CA ALA A 84 -3.07 2.64 -3.94
C ALA A 84 -3.09 4.17 -4.03
N ARG A 85 -3.09 4.74 -5.24
CA ARG A 85 -3.20 6.20 -5.45
C ARG A 85 -4.48 6.79 -4.88
N ASN A 86 -5.63 6.18 -5.17
CA ASN A 86 -6.91 6.65 -4.62
C ASN A 86 -6.87 6.69 -3.09
N ARG A 87 -6.32 5.65 -2.47
CA ARG A 87 -6.18 5.60 -1.02
C ARG A 87 -5.22 6.65 -0.49
N ALA A 88 -4.08 6.88 -1.14
CA ALA A 88 -3.15 7.94 -0.75
C ALA A 88 -3.83 9.31 -0.73
N ILE A 89 -4.67 9.61 -1.73
CA ILE A 89 -5.46 10.86 -1.78
C ILE A 89 -6.46 10.92 -0.62
N THR A 90 -7.18 9.83 -0.35
CA THR A 90 -8.12 9.75 0.76
C THR A 90 -7.44 9.95 2.12
N ASP A 91 -6.29 9.31 2.34
CA ASP A 91 -5.53 9.41 3.60
C ASP A 91 -4.97 10.84 3.80
N GLN A 92 -4.53 11.49 2.72
CA GLN A 92 -4.13 12.91 2.75
C GLN A 92 -5.31 13.83 3.08
N ALA A 93 -6.46 13.62 2.45
CA ALA A 93 -7.66 14.42 2.70
C ALA A 93 -8.18 14.24 4.14
N LEU A 94 -8.16 13.01 4.66
CA LEU A 94 -8.52 12.73 6.05
C LEU A 94 -7.59 13.45 7.03
N THR A 95 -6.28 13.39 6.80
CA THR A 95 -5.28 14.08 7.64
C THR A 95 -5.55 15.58 7.68
N LEU A 96 -5.87 16.18 6.53
CA LEU A 96 -6.23 17.59 6.44
C LEU A 96 -7.50 17.91 7.24
N LEU A 97 -8.56 17.13 7.08
CA LEU A 97 -9.81 17.33 7.83
C LEU A 97 -9.61 17.19 9.35
N GLN A 98 -8.80 16.23 9.78
CA GLN A 98 -8.45 16.03 11.18
C GLN A 98 -7.64 17.19 11.75
N SER A 99 -6.68 17.73 10.99
CA SER A 99 -5.88 18.88 11.44
C SER A 99 -6.75 20.12 11.62
N TYR A 100 -7.72 20.35 10.72
CA TYR A 100 -8.72 21.42 10.87
C TYR A 100 -9.59 21.21 12.11
N ALA A 101 -10.18 20.03 12.30
CA ALA A 101 -11.03 19.74 13.45
C ALA A 101 -10.29 19.90 14.78
N THR A 102 -9.00 19.50 14.82
CA THR A 102 -8.14 19.65 16.00
C THR A 102 -7.83 21.13 16.26
N SER A 103 -7.49 21.90 15.23
CA SER A 103 -7.21 23.34 15.35
C SER A 103 -8.40 24.11 15.91
N ILE A 104 -9.63 23.79 15.47
CA ILE A 104 -10.86 24.42 15.95
C ILE A 104 -11.16 24.01 17.40
N SER A 105 -10.92 22.75 17.77
CA SER A 105 -11.25 22.23 19.12
C SER A 105 -10.32 22.73 20.23
N VAL A 106 -9.13 23.25 19.87
CA VAL A 106 -8.14 23.80 20.81
C VAL A 106 -8.36 25.30 21.08
N THR A 107 -9.28 25.94 20.34
CA THR A 107 -9.71 27.33 20.55
C THR A 107 -10.95 27.39 21.42
#